data_AF-A0A6L3SS20-F1
#
_entry.id   AF-A0A6L3SS20-F1
#
_cell.length_a   1.000
_cell.length_b   1.000
_cell.length_c   1.000
_cell.angle_alpha   90.00
_cell.angle_beta   90.00
_cell.angle_gamma   90.00
#
_symmetry.space_group_name_H-M   'P 1'
#
loop_
_entity.id
_entity.type
_entity.pdbx_description
1 polymer ?
#
loop_
_entity_poly.entity_id
_entity_poly.type
_entity_poly.pdbx_seq_one_letter_code
_entity_poly.pdbx_strand_id
1 'polypeptide(L)' 'MSTYDRNEPVTLMWSEGSPNTDDRRECSLGEAVQIVVEEFDGLPKQLSCIILRTGEPIRQLDEMKTIYRSFRDA' A
#
# COMPACT_ATOMS: atom_id res chain seq x y z
N MET A 1 -16.98 -6.25 6.02
CA MET A 1 -15.67 -6.61 5.44
C MET A 1 -15.54 -5.84 4.15
N SER A 2 -14.71 -4.80 4.11
CA SER A 2 -14.39 -4.15 2.85
C SER A 2 -13.54 -5.14 2.06
N THR A 3 -14.15 -5.82 1.09
CA THR A 3 -13.45 -6.72 0.17
C THR A 3 -12.64 -5.85 -0.79
N TYR A 4 -11.38 -5.61 -0.44
CA TYR A 4 -10.41 -5.00 -1.33
C TYR A 4 -10.27 -5.86 -2.60
N ASP A 5 -10.34 -5.21 -3.77
CA ASP A 5 -10.03 -5.86 -5.04
C ASP A 5 -8.54 -5.69 -5.34
N ARG A 6 -7.85 -6.81 -5.59
CA ARG A 6 -6.42 -6.82 -5.94
C ARG A 6 -6.12 -5.92 -7.14
N ASN A 7 -7.04 -5.83 -8.10
CA ASN A 7 -6.89 -5.06 -9.33
C ASN A 7 -7.46 -3.64 -9.23
N GLU A 8 -7.92 -3.21 -8.05
CA GLU A 8 -8.43 -1.86 -7.86
C GLU A 8 -7.34 -0.83 -8.19
N PRO A 9 -7.62 0.21 -8.99
CA PRO A 9 -6.64 1.27 -9.25
C PRO A 9 -6.47 2.15 -8.01
N VAL A 10 -5.22 2.33 -7.59
CA VAL A 10 -4.84 3.12 -6.41
C VAL A 10 -3.70 4.08 -6.72
N THR A 11 -3.55 5.07 -5.87
CA THR A 11 -2.38 5.94 -5.85
C THR A 11 -1.55 5.64 -4.60
N LEU A 12 -0.38 5.05 -4.79
CA LEU A 12 0.60 4.88 -3.74
C LEU A 12 1.36 6.20 -3.55
N MET A 13 1.41 6.69 -2.33
CA MET A 13 2.12 7.89 -1.92
C MET A 13 3.11 7.58 -0.81
N TRP A 14 4.27 8.20 -0.87
CA TRP A 14 5.30 8.07 0.16
C TRP A 14 5.30 9.27 1.09
N SER A 15 5.66 9.08 2.36
CA SER A 15 6.04 10.19 3.23
C SER A 15 7.35 10.82 2.76
N GLU A 16 7.51 12.13 2.98
CA GLU A 16 8.81 12.81 2.78
C GLU A 16 9.95 12.03 3.46
N GLY A 17 11.04 11.81 2.71
CA GLY A 17 12.19 11.03 3.17
C GLY A 17 12.19 9.54 2.77
N SER A 18 11.22 9.10 1.96
CA SER A 18 11.32 7.82 1.24
C SER A 18 12.46 7.85 0.22
N PRO A 19 13.20 6.74 0.01
CA PRO A 19 14.25 6.66 -1.00
C PRO A 19 13.73 6.80 -2.44
N ASN A 20 12.43 6.60 -2.66
CA ASN A 20 11.79 6.78 -3.96
C ASN A 20 11.46 8.26 -4.20
N THR A 21 12.01 8.83 -5.27
CA THR A 21 11.87 10.25 -5.67
C THR A 21 10.51 10.61 -6.28
N ASP A 22 9.69 9.61 -6.63
CA ASP A 22 8.32 9.82 -7.08
C ASP A 22 7.36 9.77 -5.89
N ASP A 23 6.93 10.94 -5.41
CA ASP A 23 6.00 11.07 -4.28
C ASP A 23 4.65 10.37 -4.50
N ARG A 24 4.33 10.02 -5.76
CA ARG A 24 3.06 9.39 -6.16
C ARG A 24 3.26 8.40 -7.31
N ARG A 25 2.68 7.21 -7.18
CA ARG A 25 2.63 6.16 -8.22
C ARG A 25 1.22 5.62 -8.38
N GLU A 26 0.67 5.64 -9.59
CA GLU A 26 -0.57 4.93 -9.91
C GLU A 26 -0.25 3.44 -10.19
N CYS A 27 -0.95 2.54 -9.51
CA CYS A 27 -0.77 1.09 -9.65
C CYS A 27 -2.02 0.33 -9.18
N SER A 28 -2.00 -1.00 -9.26
CA SER A 28 -3.06 -1.82 -8.65
C SER A 28 -2.88 -1.90 -7.14
N LEU A 29 -3.96 -2.12 -6.39
CA LEU A 29 -3.90 -2.29 -4.94
C LEU A 29 -2.97 -3.44 -4.54
N GLY A 30 -3.00 -4.55 -5.27
CA GLY A 30 -2.11 -5.69 -5.03
C GLY A 30 -0.64 -5.34 -5.18
N GLU A 31 -0.29 -4.59 -6.22
CA GLU A 31 1.07 -4.09 -6.43
C GLU A 31 1.48 -3.09 -5.35
N ALA A 32 0.58 -2.16 -4.98
CA ALA A 32 0.85 -1.16 -3.95
C ALA A 32 1.17 -1.79 -2.60
N VAL A 33 0.34 -2.74 -2.12
CA VAL A 33 0.57 -3.40 -0.83
C VAL A 33 1.81 -4.30 -0.87
N GLN A 34 2.13 -4.91 -2.02
CA GLN A 34 3.35 -5.69 -2.18
C GLN A 34 4.60 -4.81 -2.06
N ILE A 35 4.67 -3.70 -2.81
CA ILE A 35 5.81 -2.78 -2.77
C ILE A 35 6.01 -2.28 -1.33
N VAL A 36 4.93 -1.85 -0.67
CA VAL A 36 5.04 -1.37 0.71
C VAL A 36 5.56 -2.45 1.66
N VAL A 37 5.02 -3.67 1.57
CA VAL A 37 5.45 -4.74 2.47
C VAL A 37 6.91 -5.12 2.19
N GLU A 38 7.33 -5.22 0.94
CA GLU A 38 8.71 -5.57 0.58
C GLU A 38 9.72 -4.49 0.97
N GLU A 39 9.39 -3.21 0.77
CA GLU A 39 10.31 -2.09 1.05
C GLU A 39 10.35 -1.69 2.54
N PHE A 40 9.24 -1.85 3.27
CA PHE A 40 9.09 -1.27 4.62
C PHE A 40 8.91 -2.28 5.74
N ASP A 41 8.85 -3.59 5.45
CA ASP A 41 8.80 -4.59 6.52
C ASP A 41 10.08 -4.57 7.37
N GLY A 42 9.90 -4.42 8.69
CA GLY A 42 11.00 -4.28 9.65
C GLY A 42 11.52 -2.85 9.86
N LEU A 43 11.00 -1.83 9.14
CA LEU A 43 11.37 -0.44 9.37
C LEU A 43 10.52 0.19 10.50
N PRO A 44 11.13 0.92 11.45
CA PRO A 44 10.46 1.32 12.68
C PRO A 44 9.39 2.41 12.51
N LYS A 45 9.49 3.29 11.50
CA LYS A 45 8.54 4.41 11.28
C LYS A 45 8.60 4.98 9.86
N GLN A 46 8.19 4.24 8.85
CA GLN A 46 7.95 4.84 7.54
C GLN A 46 6.48 4.64 7.14
N LEU A 47 5.81 5.77 6.94
CA LEU A 47 4.41 5.86 6.60
C LEU A 47 4.30 5.91 5.08
N SER A 48 4.05 4.78 4.45
CA SER A 48 3.47 4.77 3.11
C SER A 48 1.96 4.96 3.23
N CYS A 49 1.38 5.60 2.22
CA CYS A 49 -0.06 5.87 2.14
C CYS A 49 -0.57 5.34 0.80
N ILE A 50 -1.47 4.36 0.82
CA ILE A 50 -2.16 3.88 -0.38
C ILE A 50 -3.53 4.56 -0.42
N ILE A 51 -3.73 5.43 -1.39
CA ILE A 51 -5.02 6.10 -1.62
C ILE A 51 -5.83 5.27 -2.60
N LEU A 52 -6.94 4.71 -2.11
CA LEU A 52 -7.92 4.04 -2.94
C LEU A 52 -8.67 5.07 -3.77
N ARG A 53 -8.86 4.80 -5.07
CA ARG A 53 -9.66 5.70 -5.93
C ARG A 53 -11.13 5.73 -5.50
N THR A 54 -11.61 4.67 -4.84
CA THR A 54 -13.04 4.50 -4.52
C THR A 54 -13.35 4.57 -3.01
N GLY A 55 -12.37 4.83 -2.16
CA GLY A 55 -12.54 4.72 -0.71
C GLY A 55 -11.56 5.54 0.12
N GLU A 56 -11.39 5.13 1.38
CA GLU A 56 -10.50 5.78 2.33
C GLU A 56 -9.02 5.40 2.10
N PRO A 57 -8.06 6.29 2.38
CA PRO A 57 -6.65 5.98 2.28
C PRO A 57 -6.21 4.98 3.35
N ILE A 58 -5.47 3.96 2.94
CA ILE A 58 -4.78 3.02 3.83
C ILE A 58 -3.45 3.64 4.23
N ARG A 59 -3.24 3.85 5.53
CA ARG A 59 -2.04 4.55 6.07
C ARG A 59 -1.24 3.73 7.07
N GLN A 60 -1.74 2.57 7.46
CA GLN A 60 -1.12 1.72 8.47
C GLN A 60 -0.47 0.51 7.81
N LEU A 61 0.81 0.28 8.09
CA LEU A 61 1.55 -0.85 7.53
C LEU A 61 0.93 -2.20 7.92
N ASP A 62 0.39 -2.34 9.13
CA ASP A 62 -0.27 -3.58 9.57
C ASP A 62 -1.55 -3.89 8.77
N GLU A 63 -2.28 -2.85 8.38
CA GLU A 63 -3.45 -2.99 7.50
C GLU A 63 -3.01 -3.44 6.10
N MET A 64 -1.98 -2.81 5.54
CA MET A 64 -1.42 -3.19 4.23
C MET A 64 -0.88 -4.63 4.24
N LYS A 65 -0.22 -5.07 5.31
CA LYS A 65 0.22 -6.47 5.50
C LYS A 65 -0.95 -7.44 5.53
N THR A 66 -2.05 -7.07 6.17
CA THR A 66 -3.26 -7.88 6.22
C THR A 66 -3.86 -8.06 4.82
N ILE A 67 -3.97 -6.97 4.06
CA ILE A 67 -4.46 -6.98 2.68
C ILE A 67 -3.54 -7.81 1.78
N TYR A 68 -2.23 -7.59 1.86
CA TYR A 68 -1.23 -8.35 1.09
C TYR A 68 -1.34 -9.86 1.33
N ARG A 69 -1.47 -10.29 2.59
CA ARG A 69 -1.68 -11.72 2.92
C ARG A 69 -2.97 -12.26 2.31
N SER A 70 -4.05 -11.50 2.38
CA SER A 70 -5.33 -11.91 1.78
C SER A 70 -5.24 -12.13 0.26
N PHE A 71 -4.39 -11.37 -0.45
CA PHE A 71 -4.15 -11.56 -1.88
C PHE A 71 -3.20 -12.69 -2.22
N ARG A 72 -2.36 -13.14 -1.28
CA ARG A 72 -1.41 -14.24 -1.48
C ARG A 72 -2.08 -15.60 -1.26
N ASP A 73 -3.02 -15.64 -0.33
CA ASP A 73 -3.71 -16.87 0.07
C ASP A 73 -5.00 -17.13 -0.75
N ALA A 74 -5.34 -16.25 -1.70
CA ALA A 74 -6.49 -16.32 -2.61
C ALA A 74 -6.10 -16.79 -4.01
#